data_AF-A0A951J6W9-F1
#
_entry.id   AF-A0A951J6W9-F1
#
_cell.length_a   1.000
_cell.length_b   1.000
_cell.length_c   1.000
_cell.angle_alpha   90.00
_cell.angle_beta   90.00
_cell.angle_gamma   90.00
#
_symmetry.space_group_name_H-M   'P 1'
#
loop_
_entity.id
_entity.type
_entity.pdbx_description
1 polymer ?
#
loop_
_entity_poly.entity_id
_entity_poly.type
_entity_poly.pdbx_seq_one_letter_code
_entity_poly.pdbx_strand_id
1 'polypeptide(L)' 'IIQNPTVREVLNQYLTSNSGNVSFGENGLTYTDASGATHSLDLSQLIKSHETLTTLTNNGNGSYTYKNEKGVDVVI' A
#
# COMPACT_ATOMS: atom_id res chain seq x y z
N ILE A 1 2.73 13.63 -2.97
CA ILE A 1 3.80 13.40 -1.96
C ILE A 1 3.18 12.58 -0.84
N ILE A 2 3.78 11.45 -0.45
CA ILE A 2 3.25 10.55 0.58
C ILE A 2 3.17 11.29 1.92
N GLN A 3 1.97 11.35 2.52
CA GLN A 3 1.72 12.11 3.75
C GLN A 3 1.94 11.30 5.04
N ASN A 4 1.85 9.97 4.97
CA ASN A 4 2.09 9.12 6.11
C ASN A 4 3.62 8.97 6.35
N PRO A 5 4.15 9.46 7.49
CA PRO A 5 5.59 9.47 7.74
C PRO A 5 6.17 8.05 7.85
N THR A 6 5.42 7.09 8.40
CA THR A 6 5.83 5.68 8.49
C THR A 6 5.93 5.05 7.11
N VAL A 7 4.94 5.28 6.23
CA VAL A 7 4.99 4.80 4.84
C VAL A 7 6.19 5.41 4.11
N ARG A 8 6.49 6.69 4.36
CA ARG A 8 7.66 7.36 3.78
C ARG A 8 8.97 6.74 4.25
N GLU A 9 9.11 6.43 5.53
CA GLU A 9 10.32 5.79 6.08
C GLU A 9 10.53 4.39 5.53
N VAL A 10 9.49 3.56 5.51
CA VAL A 10 9.60 2.19 4.97
C VAL A 10 9.87 2.22 3.46
N LEU A 11 9.21 3.10 2.71
CA LEU A 11 9.50 3.28 1.29
C LEU A 11 10.95 3.74 1.07
N ASN A 12 11.41 4.73 1.84
CA ASN A 12 12.79 5.20 1.73
C ASN A 12 13.80 4.09 2.02
N GLN A 13 13.58 3.29 3.07
CA GLN A 13 14.42 2.14 3.38
C GLN A 13 14.47 1.15 2.21
N TYR A 14 13.30 0.81 1.66
CA TYR A 14 13.17 -0.11 0.53
C TYR A 14 13.85 0.42 -0.75
N LEU A 15 13.81 1.72 -1.00
CA LEU A 15 14.49 2.37 -2.12
C LEU A 15 16.01 2.48 -1.90
N THR A 16 16.47 2.74 -0.68
CA THR A 16 17.91 2.80 -0.38
C THR A 16 18.62 1.44 -0.41
N SER A 17 17.90 0.35 -0.15
CA SER A 17 18.46 -1.00 -0.29
C SER A 17 18.62 -1.44 -1.75
N ASN A 18 17.92 -0.78 -2.67
CA ASN A 18 17.86 -1.11 -4.08
C ASN A 18 18.39 0.09 -4.89
N SER A 19 19.71 0.24 -4.96
CA SER A 19 20.37 1.31 -5.74
C SER A 19 19.93 1.26 -7.20
N GLY A 20 19.34 2.35 -7.72
CA GLY A 20 18.88 2.42 -9.09
C GLY A 20 17.83 3.50 -9.36
N ASN A 21 17.59 3.79 -10.64
CA ASN A 21 16.44 4.60 -11.05
C ASN A 21 15.18 3.72 -11.04
N VAL A 22 14.14 4.15 -10.32
CA VAL A 22 12.84 3.47 -10.34
C VAL A 22 12.05 3.90 -11.57
N SER A 23 11.48 2.94 -12.27
CA SER A 23 10.62 3.14 -13.44
C SER A 23 9.29 2.42 -13.26
N PHE A 24 8.23 2.94 -13.90
CA PHE A 24 6.91 2.28 -13.97
C PHE A 24 6.62 1.90 -15.42
N GLY A 25 6.25 0.65 -15.67
CA GLY A 25 5.94 0.14 -16.99
C GLY A 25 5.02 -1.08 -16.96
N GLU A 26 5.03 -1.88 -18.02
CA GLU A 26 4.12 -3.04 -18.17
C GLU A 26 4.24 -4.06 -17.02
N ASN A 27 5.42 -4.19 -16.43
CA ASN A 27 5.70 -5.11 -15.32
C ASN A 27 5.58 -4.45 -13.93
N GLY A 28 4.93 -3.28 -13.85
CA GLY A 28 4.80 -2.51 -12.61
C GLY A 28 6.03 -1.66 -12.32
N LEU A 29 6.36 -1.52 -11.03
CA LEU A 29 7.53 -0.77 -10.58
C LEU A 29 8.78 -1.65 -10.69
N THR A 30 9.83 -1.11 -11.29
CA THR A 30 11.13 -1.75 -11.41
C THR A 30 12.24 -0.80 -11.04
N TYR A 31 13.41 -1.33 -10.69
CA TYR A 31 14.63 -0.54 -10.56
C TYR A 31 15.77 -1.19 -11.36
N THR A 32 16.67 -0.36 -11.88
CA THR A 32 17.88 -0.81 -12.58
C THR A 32 19.07 -0.67 -11.65
N ASP A 33 19.75 -1.77 -11.34
CA ASP A 33 20.91 -1.76 -10.46
C ASP A 33 22.17 -1.20 -11.14
N ALA A 34 23.27 -1.08 -10.37
CA ALA A 34 24.55 -0.58 -10.87
C ALA A 34 25.18 -1.44 -11.98
N SER A 35 24.73 -2.68 -12.16
CA SER A 35 25.16 -3.57 -13.25
C SER A 35 24.31 -3.43 -14.51
N GLY A 36 23.23 -2.64 -14.46
CA GLY A 36 22.28 -2.48 -15.56
C GLY A 36 21.17 -3.53 -15.58
N ALA A 37 21.09 -4.40 -14.57
CA ALA A 37 20.04 -5.42 -14.47
C ALA A 37 18.75 -4.80 -13.91
N THR A 38 17.61 -5.19 -14.46
CA THR A 38 16.29 -4.73 -14.04
C THR A 38 15.65 -5.70 -13.06
N HIS A 39 15.19 -5.19 -11.93
CA HIS A 39 14.54 -5.95 -10.88
C HIS A 39 13.13 -5.42 -10.64
N SER A 40 12.20 -6.30 -10.29
CA SER A 40 10.86 -5.90 -9.88
C SER A 40 10.88 -5.38 -8.45
N LEU A 41 10.17 -4.26 -8.23
CA LEU A 41 10.00 -3.66 -6.92
C LEU A 41 8.64 -4.07 -6.35
N ASP A 42 8.62 -5.13 -5.53
CA ASP A 42 7.41 -5.58 -4.86
C ASP A 42 7.12 -4.71 -3.63
N LEU A 43 6.01 -3.96 -3.67
CA LEU A 43 5.51 -3.14 -2.55
C LEU A 43 4.35 -3.80 -1.80
N SER A 44 4.00 -5.05 -2.10
CA SER A 44 2.82 -5.73 -1.55
C SER A 44 2.84 -5.76 -0.02
N GLN A 45 4.01 -6.00 0.60
CA GLN A 45 4.14 -5.99 2.06
C GLN A 45 3.99 -4.59 2.66
N LEU A 46 4.53 -3.56 2.00
CA LEU A 46 4.37 -2.16 2.43
C LEU A 46 2.90 -1.75 2.37
N ILE A 47 2.21 -2.12 1.30
CA ILE A 47 0.78 -1.84 1.11
C ILE A 47 -0.04 -2.56 2.19
N LYS A 48 0.14 -3.86 2.37
CA LYS A 48 -0.61 -4.64 3.38
C LYS A 48 -0.43 -4.13 4.81
N SER A 49 0.75 -3.63 5.16
CA SER A 49 1.02 -3.13 6.51
C SER A 49 0.41 -1.76 6.79
N HIS A 50 -0.02 -1.03 5.75
CA HIS A 50 -0.51 0.35 5.87
C HIS A 50 -1.82 0.60 5.13
N GLU A 51 -2.44 -0.43 4.56
CA GLU A 51 -3.82 -0.37 4.07
C GLU A 51 -4.78 -0.32 5.26
N THR A 52 -5.90 0.36 5.05
CA THR A 52 -6.96 0.47 6.05
C THR A 52 -8.16 -0.35 5.61
N LEU A 53 -8.62 -1.26 6.46
CA LEU A 53 -9.79 -2.07 6.18
C LEU A 53 -11.07 -1.34 6.58
N THR A 54 -11.98 -1.20 5.62
CA THR A 54 -13.38 -0.81 5.87
C THR A 54 -14.29 -2.00 5.59
N THR A 55 -15.37 -2.15 6.35
CA THR A 55 -16.35 -3.22 6.11
C THR A 55 -17.75 -2.68 5.95
N LEU A 56 -18.54 -3.33 5.10
CA LEU A 56 -19.98 -3.13 5.00
C LEU A 56 -20.68 -4.47 5.21
N THR A 57 -21.49 -4.57 6.26
CA THR A 57 -22.16 -5.81 6.68
C THR A 57 -23.67 -5.65 6.55
N ASN A 58 -24.35 -6.59 5.91
CA ASN A 58 -25.82 -6.62 5.86
C ASN A 58 -26.36 -7.23 7.18
N ASN A 59 -27.30 -6.55 7.84
CA ASN A 59 -27.87 -6.98 9.11
C ASN A 59 -29.10 -7.90 8.96
N GLY A 60 -29.58 -8.14 7.74
CA GLY A 60 -30.71 -9.04 7.44
C GLY A 60 -32.10 -8.47 7.76
N ASN A 61 -32.17 -7.24 8.28
CA ASN A 61 -33.41 -6.54 8.62
C ASN A 61 -33.66 -5.29 7.77
N GLY A 62 -32.93 -5.15 6.65
CA GLY A 62 -32.98 -3.97 5.78
C GLY A 62 -32.00 -2.86 6.12
N SER A 63 -31.19 -3.00 7.18
CA SER A 63 -30.08 -2.09 7.51
C SER A 63 -28.71 -2.71 7.21
N TYR A 64 -27.69 -1.86 7.13
CA TYR A 64 -26.29 -2.25 7.01
C TYR A 64 -25.45 -1.63 8.13
N THR A 65 -24.35 -2.28 8.47
CA THR A 65 -23.33 -1.75 9.38
C THR A 65 -22.07 -1.43 8.59
N TYR A 66 -21.70 -0.15 8.54
CA TYR A 66 -20.43 0.32 7.98
C TYR A 66 -19.40 0.50 9.10
N LYS A 67 -18.24 -0.15 8.98
CA LYS A 67 -17.06 0.06 9.84
C LYS A 67 -16.04 0.87 9.06
N ASN A 68 -15.70 2.05 9.56
CA ASN A 68 -14.66 2.88 8.96
C ASN A 68 -13.24 2.46 9.38
N GLU A 69 -12.24 3.12 8.81
CA GLU A 69 -10.81 2.90 9.07
C GLU A 69 -10.40 3.20 10.52
N LYS A 70 -11.24 3.91 11.28
CA LYS A 70 -11.06 4.17 12.71
C LYS A 70 -11.70 3.09 13.59
N GLY A 71 -12.24 2.04 13.00
CA GLY A 71 -12.93 0.95 13.70
C GLY A 71 -14.31 1.34 14.24
N VAL A 72 -14.86 2.48 13.82
CA VAL A 72 -16.17 2.98 14.28
C VAL A 72 -17.26 2.39 13.40
N ASP A 73 -18.26 1.79 14.06
CA ASP A 73 -19.45 1.24 13.41
C ASP A 73 -20.56 2.28 13.31
N VAL A 74 -21.18 2.37 12.14
CA VAL A 74 -22.34 3.21 11.86
C VAL A 74 -23.40 2.33 11.19
N VAL A 75 -24.62 2.32 11.75
CA VAL A 75 -25.77 1.65 11.13
C VAL A 75 -26.40 2.60 10.11
N ILE A 76 -26.58 2.13 8.89
CA ILE A 76 -27.16 2.85 7.75
C ILE A 76 -28.33 2.10 7.13
#